data_AF-A0A8J2WVN6-F1
#
_entry.id   AF-A0A8J2WVN6-F1
#
_cell.length_a   1.000
_cell.length_b   1.000
_cell.length_c   1.000
_cell.angle_alpha   90.00
_cell.angle_beta   90.00
_cell.angle_gamma   90.00
#
_symmetry.space_group_name_H-M   'P 1'
#
loop_
_entity.id
_entity.type
_entity.pdbx_description
1 polymer ?
#
loop_
_entity_poly.entity_id
_entity_poly.type
_entity_poly.pdbx_seq_one_letter_code
_entity_poly.pdbx_strand_id
1 'polypeptide(L)'
;MAEPLVLLNYAFVAVVFSLLLGSIISQRARVGLCWVAIPGLIACVGTKLLRTYDTVDELTFYASYHSHPMNQLVHIVCVPLLLFTVFIFAAYVPPPIKAAPQLTWPLLGACAWSLHHVRAAPLVGSIVSCLTFAMALAATAIVERERRTSNRSFVEFHVGDRVHVLEPAKFAGNVGTVVKRDATEGSVVVRLEGSNVSLEALHSQLQGFGEFRAGDRVRTLGAGTYGFAAFYAGLVHVFCWYAQIHPGHGIYEGRKPALLDSALQSFLDAPLFVWYEVAFACGYDPALKQELDAAVEARHAAWDL
;
A
#
# COMPACT_ATOMS: atom_id res chain seq x y z
N MET A 1 -7.34 8.31 33.51
CA MET A 1 -6.59 8.98 32.41
C MET A 1 -5.90 7.88 31.64
N ALA A 2 -6.00 7.83 30.30
CA ALA A 2 -5.25 6.82 29.54
C ALA A 2 -3.74 7.07 29.75
N GLU A 3 -2.98 6.01 30.04
CA GLU A 3 -1.52 6.04 30.12
C GLU A 3 -0.92 6.72 28.87
N PRO A 4 0.14 7.54 28.97
CA PRO A 4 0.75 8.21 27.82
C PRO A 4 1.13 7.27 26.67
N LEU A 5 1.50 6.02 27.00
CA LEU A 5 1.79 4.95 26.04
C LEU A 5 0.55 4.48 25.28
N VAL A 6 -0.61 4.47 25.92
CA VAL A 6 -1.90 4.08 25.31
C VAL A 6 -2.38 5.16 24.34
N LEU A 7 -2.21 6.44 24.68
CA LEU A 7 -2.47 7.56 23.77
C LEU A 7 -1.55 7.52 22.53
N LEU A 8 -0.29 7.14 22.70
CA LEU A 8 0.66 6.97 21.60
C LEU A 8 0.23 5.82 20.67
N ASN A 9 -0.26 4.70 21.22
CA ASN A 9 -0.80 3.58 20.46
C ASN A 9 -2.01 4.00 19.61
N TYR A 10 -2.97 4.74 20.17
CA TYR A 10 -4.12 5.23 19.43
C TYR A 10 -3.76 6.26 18.37
N ALA A 11 -2.81 7.15 18.65
CA ALA A 11 -2.31 8.11 17.67
C ALA A 11 -1.59 7.40 16.50
N PHE A 12 -0.80 6.37 16.77
CA PHE A 12 -0.14 5.56 15.74
C PHE A 12 -1.16 4.82 14.87
N VAL A 13 -2.14 4.16 15.48
CA VAL A 13 -3.27 3.53 14.77
C VAL A 13 -3.98 4.57 13.90
N ALA A 14 -4.36 5.72 14.45
CA ALA A 14 -5.04 6.76 13.68
C ALA A 14 -4.21 7.26 12.48
N VAL A 15 -2.89 7.38 12.62
CA VAL A 15 -1.97 7.78 11.53
C VAL A 15 -1.89 6.71 10.44
N VAL A 16 -1.78 5.43 10.81
CA VAL A 16 -1.76 4.30 9.87
C VAL A 16 -3.08 4.21 9.10
N PHE A 17 -4.21 4.38 9.78
CA PHE A 17 -5.53 4.39 9.15
C PHE A 17 -5.81 5.66 8.35
N SER A 18 -5.15 6.78 8.66
CA SER A 18 -5.27 8.01 7.86
C SER A 18 -4.67 7.85 6.46
N LEU A 19 -3.66 6.99 6.28
CA LEU A 19 -3.10 6.67 4.96
C LEU A 19 -4.12 6.01 4.00
N LEU A 20 -5.23 5.45 4.54
CA LEU A 20 -6.29 4.77 3.80
C LEU A 20 -7.22 5.71 3.04
N LEU A 21 -7.25 6.98 3.41
CA LEU A 21 -8.23 7.94 2.90
C LEU A 21 -7.94 8.41 1.47
N GLY A 22 -6.97 7.81 0.77
CA GLY A 22 -6.79 7.97 -0.67
C GLY A 22 -6.84 9.44 -1.12
N SER A 23 -7.60 9.73 -2.18
CA SER A 23 -7.77 11.07 -2.78
C SER A 23 -8.45 12.10 -1.86
N ILE A 24 -9.06 11.68 -0.76
CA ILE A 24 -9.69 12.57 0.22
C ILE A 24 -8.62 13.39 0.96
N ILE A 25 -7.44 12.80 1.19
CA ILE A 25 -6.29 13.49 1.77
C ILE A 25 -5.41 14.07 0.66
N SER A 26 -4.96 15.31 0.84
CA SER A 26 -4.05 15.95 -0.12
C SER A 26 -2.74 15.16 -0.28
N GLN A 27 -2.16 15.19 -1.49
CA GLN A 27 -0.88 14.51 -1.75
C GLN A 27 0.24 14.96 -0.81
N ARG A 28 0.24 16.25 -0.41
CA ARG A 28 1.20 16.80 0.55
C ARG A 28 1.06 16.16 1.93
N ALA A 29 -0.18 15.97 2.40
CA ALA A 29 -0.44 15.31 3.67
C ALA A 29 -0.07 13.81 3.63
N ARG A 30 -0.33 13.09 2.52
CA ARG A 30 0.13 11.70 2.36
C ARG A 30 1.66 11.57 2.41
N VAL A 31 2.37 12.49 1.75
CA VAL A 31 3.84 12.58 1.85
C VAL A 31 4.27 12.80 3.31
N GLY A 32 3.64 13.75 4.00
CA GLY A 32 3.90 14.01 5.42
C GLY A 32 3.70 12.77 6.30
N LEU A 33 2.61 12.02 6.08
CA LEU A 33 2.33 10.78 6.81
C LEU A 33 3.42 9.72 6.58
N CYS A 34 3.91 9.53 5.34
CA CYS A 34 5.02 8.61 5.07
C CYS A 34 6.31 9.02 5.78
N TRP A 35 6.60 10.34 5.83
CA TRP A 35 7.75 10.90 6.56
C TRP A 35 7.65 10.78 8.08
N VAL A 36 6.47 10.48 8.63
CA VAL A 36 6.30 10.14 10.05
C VAL A 36 6.34 8.63 10.24
N ALA A 37 5.55 7.90 9.45
CA ALA A 37 5.34 6.46 9.62
C ALA A 37 6.62 5.64 9.38
N ILE A 38 7.37 5.92 8.31
CA ILE A 38 8.55 5.11 7.96
C ILE A 38 9.73 5.36 8.93
N PRO A 39 10.10 6.61 9.26
CA PRO A 39 11.11 6.84 10.30
C PRO A 39 10.67 6.32 11.67
N GLY A 40 9.38 6.44 12.02
CA GLY A 40 8.84 5.84 13.24
C GLY A 40 9.01 4.33 13.25
N LEU A 41 8.67 3.65 12.16
CA LEU A 41 8.88 2.20 11.99
C LEU A 41 10.35 1.84 12.14
N ILE A 42 11.26 2.56 11.47
CA ILE A 42 12.71 2.33 11.55
C ILE A 42 13.20 2.50 13.00
N ALA A 43 12.76 3.53 13.70
CA ALA A 43 13.12 3.76 15.10
C ALA A 43 12.65 2.61 15.99
N CYS A 44 11.42 2.12 15.79
CA CYS A 44 10.86 1.01 16.55
C CYS A 44 11.55 -0.33 16.25
N VAL A 45 11.90 -0.58 14.99
CA VAL A 45 12.74 -1.71 14.63
C VAL A 45 14.12 -1.58 15.26
N GLY A 46 14.73 -0.40 15.19
CA GLY A 46 16.03 -0.12 15.80
C GLY A 46 16.06 -0.44 17.29
N THR A 47 15.03 -0.08 18.05
CA THR A 47 14.95 -0.43 19.47
C THR A 47 14.82 -1.94 19.71
N LYS A 48 14.10 -2.67 18.87
CA LYS A 48 14.04 -4.15 18.93
C LYS A 48 15.38 -4.80 18.58
N LEU A 49 16.08 -4.31 17.56
CA LEU A 49 17.39 -4.83 17.14
C LEU A 49 18.46 -4.70 18.24
N LEU A 50 18.36 -3.64 19.06
CA LEU A 50 19.29 -3.37 20.17
C LEU A 50 19.00 -4.19 21.44
N ARG A 51 17.86 -4.87 21.51
CA ARG A 51 17.46 -5.70 22.66
C ARG A 51 17.74 -7.18 22.38
N THR A 52 17.84 -7.96 23.46
CA THR A 52 17.77 -9.42 23.38
C THR A 52 16.38 -9.79 22.90
N TYR A 53 16.31 -10.68 21.91
CA TYR A 53 15.06 -11.15 21.33
C TYR A 53 14.78 -12.55 21.84
N ASP A 54 13.76 -12.69 22.70
CA ASP A 54 13.24 -13.98 23.11
C ASP A 54 12.07 -14.35 22.19
N THR A 55 12.27 -15.40 21.40
CA THR A 55 11.30 -15.84 20.40
C THR A 55 10.05 -16.42 21.06
N VAL A 56 10.21 -17.14 22.17
CA VAL A 56 9.09 -17.77 22.88
C VAL A 56 8.23 -16.69 23.50
N ASP A 57 8.83 -15.70 24.17
CA ASP A 57 8.06 -14.60 24.78
C ASP A 57 7.27 -13.79 23.75
N GLU A 58 7.90 -13.43 22.63
CA GLU A 58 7.27 -12.63 21.57
C GLU A 58 6.14 -13.40 20.87
N LEU A 59 6.34 -14.69 20.59
CA LEU A 59 5.30 -15.55 20.03
C LEU A 59 4.19 -15.80 21.06
N THR A 60 4.52 -15.99 22.33
CA THR A 60 3.55 -16.22 23.42
C THR A 60 2.64 -15.01 23.58
N PHE A 61 3.19 -13.79 23.51
CA PHE A 61 2.38 -12.58 23.54
C PHE A 61 1.30 -12.64 22.46
N TYR A 62 1.67 -12.88 21.21
CA TYR A 62 0.70 -12.87 20.11
C TYR A 62 -0.26 -14.08 20.16
N ALA A 63 0.28 -15.29 20.33
CA ALA A 63 -0.49 -16.54 20.37
C ALA A 63 -1.56 -16.52 21.48
N SER A 64 -1.27 -15.87 22.61
CA SER A 64 -2.24 -15.75 23.70
C SER A 64 -3.53 -14.99 23.34
N TYR A 65 -3.51 -14.13 22.32
CA TYR A 65 -4.73 -13.47 21.82
C TYR A 65 -5.38 -14.18 20.63
N HIS A 66 -4.78 -15.26 20.13
CA HIS A 66 -5.21 -15.94 18.91
C HIS A 66 -5.19 -17.45 19.10
N SER A 67 -5.97 -17.95 20.05
CA SER A 67 -6.01 -19.37 20.39
C SER A 67 -7.05 -20.15 19.58
N HIS A 68 -8.10 -19.48 19.10
CA HIS A 68 -9.13 -20.13 18.32
C HIS A 68 -8.69 -20.33 16.85
N PRO A 69 -8.78 -21.55 16.27
CA PRO A 69 -8.32 -21.83 14.90
C PRO A 69 -8.93 -20.93 13.82
N MET A 70 -10.22 -20.58 13.97
CA MET A 70 -10.87 -19.64 13.04
C MET A 70 -10.31 -18.22 13.14
N ASN A 71 -9.91 -17.78 14.33
CA ASN A 71 -9.28 -16.47 14.51
C ASN A 71 -7.88 -16.46 13.86
N GLN A 72 -7.10 -17.52 14.10
CA GLN A 72 -5.80 -17.73 13.44
C GLN A 72 -5.93 -17.72 11.92
N LEU A 73 -6.91 -18.46 11.36
CA LEU A 73 -7.15 -18.49 9.91
C LEU A 73 -7.50 -17.11 9.34
N VAL A 74 -8.37 -16.37 10.03
CA VAL A 74 -8.71 -14.99 9.64
C VAL A 74 -7.45 -14.12 9.60
N HIS A 75 -6.57 -14.22 10.60
CA HIS A 75 -5.32 -13.46 10.65
C HIS A 75 -4.31 -13.89 9.58
N ILE A 76 -4.15 -15.20 9.35
CA ILE A 76 -3.27 -15.76 8.30
C ILE A 76 -3.62 -15.20 6.92
N VAL A 77 -4.91 -15.01 6.63
CA VAL A 77 -5.37 -14.42 5.37
C VAL A 77 -5.31 -12.89 5.40
N CYS A 78 -5.80 -12.26 6.45
CA CYS A 78 -6.02 -10.82 6.49
C CYS A 78 -4.72 -10.02 6.72
N VAL A 79 -3.76 -10.52 7.51
CA VAL A 79 -2.52 -9.79 7.81
C VAL A 79 -1.67 -9.54 6.55
N PRO A 80 -1.38 -10.53 5.69
CA PRO A 80 -0.68 -10.29 4.43
C PRO A 80 -1.44 -9.34 3.49
N LEU A 81 -2.78 -9.45 3.43
CA LEU A 81 -3.61 -8.56 2.62
C LEU A 81 -3.58 -7.12 3.15
N LEU A 82 -3.66 -6.92 4.46
CA LEU A 82 -3.51 -5.59 5.07
C LEU A 82 -2.15 -4.98 4.75
N LEU A 83 -1.06 -5.75 4.90
CA LEU A 83 0.28 -5.28 4.55
C LEU A 83 0.37 -4.90 3.06
N PHE A 84 -0.17 -5.73 2.17
CA PHE A 84 -0.18 -5.46 0.74
C PHE A 84 -0.98 -4.19 0.38
N THR A 85 -2.15 -3.99 0.99
CA THR A 85 -2.95 -2.77 0.76
C THR A 85 -2.23 -1.50 1.25
N VAL A 86 -1.52 -1.56 2.39
CA VAL A 86 -0.66 -0.45 2.85
C VAL A 86 0.44 -0.13 1.83
N PHE A 87 1.07 -1.15 1.24
CA PHE A 87 2.04 -0.94 0.16
C PHE A 87 1.40 -0.36 -1.11
N ILE A 88 0.19 -0.73 -1.47
CA ILE A 88 -0.54 -0.08 -2.57
C ILE A 88 -0.71 1.41 -2.28
N PHE A 89 -1.22 1.79 -1.10
CA PHE A 89 -1.39 3.20 -0.74
C PHE A 89 -0.07 3.96 -0.73
N ALA A 90 0.98 3.39 -0.16
CA ALA A 90 2.31 3.98 -0.12
C ALA A 90 2.92 4.13 -1.54
N ALA A 91 2.62 3.22 -2.47
CA ALA A 91 3.06 3.32 -3.86
C ALA A 91 2.44 4.51 -4.62
N TYR A 92 1.27 5.01 -4.20
CA TYR A 92 0.66 6.24 -4.75
C TYR A 92 1.35 7.53 -4.28
N VAL A 93 2.19 7.46 -3.24
CA VAL A 93 2.97 8.59 -2.74
C VAL A 93 4.25 8.74 -3.57
N PRO A 94 4.66 9.96 -3.98
CA PRO A 94 5.85 10.15 -4.79
C PRO A 94 7.09 9.70 -4.00
N PRO A 95 8.11 9.16 -4.67
CA PRO A 95 9.33 8.73 -4.00
C PRO A 95 9.92 9.85 -3.10
N PRO A 96 10.45 9.50 -1.92
CA PRO A 96 11.06 10.46 -0.99
C PRO A 96 12.22 11.24 -1.60
N ILE A 97 12.97 10.61 -2.50
CA ILE A 97 14.15 11.20 -3.16
C ILE A 97 13.89 11.27 -4.66
N LYS A 98 13.70 12.49 -5.19
CA LYS A 98 13.44 12.71 -6.63
C LYS A 98 14.55 12.16 -7.52
N ALA A 99 15.81 12.25 -7.08
CA ALA A 99 16.97 11.74 -7.82
C ALA A 99 17.11 10.20 -7.81
N ALA A 100 16.35 9.51 -6.96
CA ALA A 100 16.36 8.06 -6.83
C ALA A 100 14.91 7.51 -6.82
N PRO A 101 14.16 7.63 -7.92
CA PRO A 101 12.73 7.29 -7.97
C PRO A 101 12.44 5.81 -7.71
N GLN A 102 13.44 4.93 -7.83
CA GLN A 102 13.37 3.51 -7.48
C GLN A 102 13.26 3.25 -5.97
N LEU A 103 13.68 4.20 -5.13
CA LEU A 103 13.54 4.11 -3.67
C LEU A 103 12.11 4.50 -3.28
N THR A 104 11.17 3.58 -3.45
CA THR A 104 9.76 3.82 -3.15
C THR A 104 9.44 3.62 -1.68
N TRP A 105 8.37 4.24 -1.18
CA TRP A 105 7.91 4.05 0.20
C TRP A 105 7.62 2.59 0.57
N PRO A 106 6.97 1.77 -0.29
CA PRO A 106 6.83 0.33 -0.04
C PRO A 106 8.18 -0.37 0.16
N LEU A 107 9.18 -0.04 -0.67
CA LEU A 107 10.51 -0.65 -0.58
C LEU A 107 11.20 -0.28 0.73
N LEU A 108 11.14 0.99 1.14
CA LEU A 108 11.72 1.44 2.42
C LEU A 108 11.03 0.79 3.62
N GLY A 109 9.70 0.66 3.58
CA GLY A 109 8.94 -0.08 4.59
C GLY A 109 9.33 -1.55 4.66
N ALA A 110 9.43 -2.22 3.50
CA ALA A 110 9.88 -3.61 3.41
C ALA A 110 11.30 -3.81 3.98
N CYS A 111 12.23 -2.90 3.66
CA CYS A 111 13.59 -2.94 4.21
C CYS A 111 13.61 -2.79 5.74
N ALA A 112 12.87 -1.81 6.26
CA ALA A 112 12.80 -1.56 7.70
C ALA A 112 12.30 -2.82 8.44
N TRP A 113 11.30 -3.49 7.89
CA TRP A 113 10.66 -4.63 8.51
C TRP A 113 11.48 -5.92 8.43
N SER A 114 12.08 -6.18 7.25
CA SER A 114 12.78 -7.44 6.96
C SER A 114 13.98 -7.67 7.88
N LEU A 115 14.70 -6.60 8.26
CA LEU A 115 15.87 -6.73 9.13
C LEU A 115 15.49 -7.27 10.52
N HIS A 116 14.38 -6.79 11.08
CA HIS A 116 13.84 -7.29 12.36
C HIS A 116 13.49 -8.78 12.25
N HIS A 117 12.73 -9.15 11.22
CA HIS A 117 12.25 -10.53 11.06
C HIS A 117 13.36 -11.54 10.82
N VAL A 118 14.34 -11.22 9.97
CA VAL A 118 15.49 -12.11 9.73
C VAL A 118 16.31 -12.31 11.01
N ARG A 119 16.48 -11.26 11.82
CA ARG A 119 17.16 -11.38 13.12
C ARG A 119 16.35 -12.22 14.11
N ALA A 120 15.05 -11.99 14.19
CA ALA A 120 14.13 -12.66 15.10
C ALA A 120 14.01 -14.17 14.79
N ALA A 121 13.97 -14.53 13.51
CA ALA A 121 13.74 -15.89 13.05
C ALA A 121 14.46 -16.09 11.70
N PRO A 122 15.71 -16.59 11.66
CA PRO A 122 16.48 -16.61 10.42
C PRO A 122 15.79 -17.30 9.24
N LEU A 123 15.18 -18.47 9.46
CA LEU A 123 14.48 -19.20 8.40
C LEU A 123 13.12 -18.57 8.07
N VAL A 124 12.20 -18.55 9.03
CA VAL A 124 10.83 -18.04 8.85
C VAL A 124 10.87 -16.57 8.44
N GLY A 125 11.64 -15.75 9.14
CA GLY A 125 11.81 -14.33 8.85
C GLY A 125 12.43 -14.04 7.48
N SER A 126 13.31 -14.90 6.95
CA SER A 126 13.78 -14.76 5.56
C SER A 126 12.66 -15.00 4.55
N ILE A 127 11.82 -16.02 4.78
CA ILE A 127 10.64 -16.28 3.94
C ILE A 127 9.67 -15.09 4.00
N VAL A 128 9.34 -14.61 5.20
CA VAL A 128 8.49 -13.43 5.41
C VAL A 128 9.06 -12.20 4.69
N SER A 129 10.37 -12.00 4.77
CA SER A 129 11.05 -10.88 4.12
C SER A 129 10.93 -10.97 2.59
N CYS A 130 11.19 -12.14 1.99
CA CYS A 130 11.02 -12.35 0.56
C CYS A 130 9.59 -12.04 0.09
N LEU A 131 8.58 -12.52 0.83
CA LEU A 131 7.19 -12.24 0.54
C LEU A 131 6.85 -10.75 0.69
N THR A 132 7.40 -10.09 1.72
CA THR A 132 7.23 -8.66 1.96
C THR A 132 7.82 -7.82 0.83
N PHE A 133 9.02 -8.16 0.36
CA PHE A 133 9.62 -7.52 -0.82
C PHE A 133 8.81 -7.78 -2.08
N ALA A 134 8.35 -9.02 -2.31
CA ALA A 134 7.51 -9.35 -3.44
C ALA A 134 6.22 -8.52 -3.45
N MET A 135 5.56 -8.37 -2.29
CA MET A 135 4.39 -7.51 -2.11
C MET A 135 4.70 -6.04 -2.39
N ALA A 136 5.81 -5.50 -1.87
CA ALA A 136 6.22 -4.11 -2.10
C ALA A 136 6.51 -3.82 -3.59
N LEU A 137 7.19 -4.75 -4.27
CA LEU A 137 7.49 -4.67 -5.70
C LEU A 137 6.22 -4.80 -6.54
N ALA A 138 5.35 -5.75 -6.21
CA ALA A 138 4.07 -5.95 -6.90
C ALA A 138 3.17 -4.71 -6.75
N ALA A 139 3.07 -4.15 -5.55
CA ALA A 139 2.30 -2.93 -5.30
C ALA A 139 2.83 -1.74 -6.12
N THR A 140 4.16 -1.56 -6.12
CA THR A 140 4.82 -0.53 -6.94
C THR A 140 4.53 -0.74 -8.43
N ALA A 141 4.63 -1.97 -8.93
CA ALA A 141 4.39 -2.30 -10.33
C ALA A 141 2.91 -2.08 -10.74
N ILE A 142 1.96 -2.43 -9.87
CA ILE A 142 0.52 -2.20 -10.11
C ILE A 142 0.25 -0.71 -10.26
N VAL A 143 0.70 0.11 -9.30
CA VAL A 143 0.47 1.56 -9.34
C VAL A 143 1.19 2.22 -10.51
N GLU A 144 2.41 1.79 -10.83
CA GLU A 144 3.15 2.31 -11.99
C GLU A 144 2.48 1.92 -13.31
N ARG A 145 1.96 0.69 -13.44
CA ARG A 145 1.16 0.28 -14.59
C ARG A 145 -0.07 1.16 -14.73
N GLU A 146 -0.78 1.42 -13.62
CA GLU A 146 -1.96 2.27 -13.61
C GLU A 146 -1.62 3.73 -13.98
N ARG A 147 -0.50 4.29 -13.48
CA ARG A 147 -0.01 5.62 -13.91
C ARG A 147 0.22 5.66 -15.40
N ARG A 148 0.90 4.65 -15.95
CA ARG A 148 1.21 4.59 -17.39
C ARG A 148 -0.04 4.46 -18.25
N THR A 149 -1.06 3.74 -17.80
CA THR A 149 -2.32 3.60 -18.54
C THR A 149 -3.24 4.81 -18.38
N SER A 150 -3.23 5.46 -17.22
CA SER A 150 -4.06 6.64 -16.94
C SER A 150 -3.48 7.92 -17.58
N ASN A 151 -2.15 8.06 -17.60
CA ASN A 151 -1.42 9.12 -18.32
C ASN A 151 -1.39 8.90 -19.85
N ARG A 152 -2.00 7.83 -20.35
CA ARG A 152 -2.16 7.55 -21.79
C ARG A 152 -3.50 8.04 -22.34
N SER A 153 -4.21 8.92 -21.64
CA SER A 153 -5.29 9.71 -22.22
C SER A 153 -4.70 10.63 -23.29
N PHE A 154 -4.63 10.16 -24.54
CA PHE A 154 -4.26 10.97 -25.69
C PHE A 154 -5.37 10.89 -26.73
N VAL A 155 -5.59 12.00 -27.42
CA VAL A 155 -6.51 12.08 -28.54
C VAL A 155 -5.69 11.90 -29.81
N GLU A 156 -5.93 10.82 -30.55
CA GLU A 156 -5.29 10.57 -31.83
C GLU A 156 -6.23 11.03 -32.96
N PHE A 157 -5.73 11.91 -33.83
CA PHE A 157 -6.44 12.42 -35.01
C PHE A 157 -5.70 11.94 -36.27
N HIS A 158 -6.42 11.36 -37.22
CA HIS A 158 -5.92 11.11 -38.59
C HIS A 158 -6.63 12.10 -39.52
N VAL A 159 -5.86 12.91 -40.25
CA VAL A 159 -6.40 13.95 -41.15
C VAL A 159 -5.53 13.99 -42.39
N GLY A 160 -6.14 14.03 -43.59
CA GLY A 160 -5.44 14.28 -44.85
C GLY A 160 -4.86 15.70 -44.96
N ASP A 161 -4.47 16.07 -46.18
CA ASP A 161 -3.30 16.93 -46.54
C ASP A 161 -3.07 18.33 -45.94
N ARG A 162 -3.75 18.83 -44.88
CA ARG A 162 -3.25 20.00 -44.12
C ARG A 162 -3.64 20.03 -42.63
N VAL A 163 -2.61 20.07 -41.76
CA VAL A 163 -2.65 20.61 -40.38
C VAL A 163 -1.31 21.29 -40.04
N HIS A 164 -1.32 22.43 -39.31
CA HIS A 164 -0.10 23.02 -38.76
C HIS A 164 -0.26 23.48 -37.31
N VAL A 165 0.60 22.96 -36.41
CA VAL A 165 0.72 23.39 -35.00
C VAL A 165 2.20 23.55 -34.65
N LEU A 166 2.60 24.75 -34.18
CA LEU A 166 3.98 25.06 -33.77
C LEU A 166 4.08 26.06 -32.59
N GLU A 167 4.88 25.64 -31.62
CA GLU A 167 5.40 26.30 -30.38
C GLU A 167 4.46 26.43 -29.16
N PRO A 168 5.02 26.36 -27.91
CA PRO A 168 4.39 25.70 -26.77
C PRO A 168 3.30 26.56 -26.15
N ALA A 169 2.10 26.46 -26.70
CA ALA A 169 0.92 27.05 -26.10
C ALA A 169 0.61 26.28 -24.81
N LYS A 170 0.85 26.93 -23.68
CA LYS A 170 0.13 26.63 -22.44
C LYS A 170 -1.36 26.60 -22.80
N PHE A 171 -1.96 25.42 -22.94
CA PHE A 171 -3.40 25.33 -22.77
C PHE A 171 -3.63 25.85 -21.35
N ALA A 172 -4.57 26.78 -21.18
CA ALA A 172 -4.94 27.28 -19.87
C ALA A 172 -5.32 26.09 -18.95
N GLY A 173 -4.35 25.58 -18.20
CA GLY A 173 -4.50 24.46 -17.28
C GLY A 173 -4.19 23.04 -17.78
N ASN A 174 -3.81 22.79 -19.04
CA ASN A 174 -3.44 21.43 -19.53
C ASN A 174 -2.11 21.41 -20.29
N VAL A 175 -1.37 20.30 -20.22
CA VAL A 175 -0.06 20.14 -20.87
C VAL A 175 -0.25 19.30 -22.14
N GLY A 176 -0.38 19.97 -23.27
CA GLY A 176 -0.38 19.31 -24.58
C GLY A 176 1.04 19.21 -25.14
N THR A 177 1.50 18.03 -25.54
CA THR A 177 2.79 17.86 -26.25
C THR A 177 2.56 17.21 -27.60
N VAL A 178 3.18 17.77 -28.65
CA VAL A 178 3.18 17.15 -29.98
C VAL A 178 4.15 15.97 -29.96
N VAL A 179 3.65 14.76 -30.21
CA VAL A 179 4.44 13.51 -30.03
C VAL A 179 5.01 13.01 -31.35
N LYS A 180 4.34 13.29 -32.48
CA LYS A 180 4.80 12.87 -33.80
C LYS A 180 4.25 13.80 -34.88
N ARG A 181 5.09 14.19 -35.83
CA ARG A 181 4.65 14.71 -37.13
C ARG A 181 4.74 13.60 -38.14
N ASP A 182 3.66 13.35 -38.86
CA ASP A 182 3.74 12.54 -40.06
C ASP A 182 4.09 13.46 -41.23
N ALA A 183 5.31 13.33 -41.73
CA ALA A 183 5.84 14.22 -42.76
C ALA A 183 5.19 13.99 -44.14
N THR A 184 4.47 12.87 -44.31
CA THR A 184 3.91 12.46 -45.60
C THR A 184 2.48 12.94 -45.86
N GLU A 185 1.69 13.26 -44.83
CA GLU A 185 0.28 13.71 -44.98
C GLU A 185 0.00 15.07 -44.31
N GLY A 186 1.01 15.75 -43.77
CA GLY A 186 0.80 17.02 -43.07
C GLY A 186 0.00 16.87 -41.77
N SER A 187 -0.09 15.66 -41.21
CA SER A 187 -0.83 15.35 -39.99
C SER A 187 0.04 15.49 -38.74
N VAL A 188 -0.57 15.95 -37.63
CA VAL A 188 0.11 16.19 -36.36
C VAL A 188 -0.59 15.39 -35.26
N VAL A 189 0.17 14.55 -34.56
CA VAL A 189 -0.33 13.83 -33.38
C VAL A 189 -0.10 14.71 -32.14
N VAL A 190 -1.19 15.24 -31.59
CA VAL A 190 -1.17 16.07 -30.37
C VAL A 190 -1.61 15.22 -29.18
N ARG A 191 -0.72 14.99 -28.21
CA ARG A 191 -1.09 14.41 -26.92
C ARG A 191 -1.60 15.51 -26.02
N LEU A 192 -2.77 15.33 -25.43
CA LEU A 192 -3.40 16.29 -24.51
C LEU A 192 -3.59 15.60 -23.17
N GLU A 193 -2.86 16.01 -22.14
CA GLU A 193 -2.95 15.44 -20.80
C GLU A 193 -3.97 16.22 -19.96
N GLY A 194 -5.00 15.55 -19.43
CA GLY A 194 -6.01 16.17 -18.55
C GLY A 194 -7.07 15.17 -18.04
N SER A 195 -7.65 15.43 -16.88
CA SER A 195 -8.65 14.56 -16.22
C SER A 195 -10.06 14.65 -16.81
N ASN A 196 -10.37 15.72 -17.57
CA ASN A 196 -11.68 15.97 -18.20
C ASN A 196 -11.48 16.59 -19.60
N VAL A 197 -10.97 15.81 -20.54
CA VAL A 197 -10.85 16.25 -21.94
C VAL A 197 -12.16 15.93 -22.66
N SER A 198 -13.12 16.86 -22.70
CA SER A 198 -14.30 16.72 -23.56
C SER A 198 -13.97 17.16 -24.99
N LEU A 199 -14.55 16.47 -25.97
CA LEU A 199 -14.38 16.77 -27.39
C LEU A 199 -14.79 18.21 -27.73
N GLU A 200 -15.87 18.71 -27.11
CA GLU A 200 -16.36 20.08 -27.30
C GLU A 200 -15.42 21.12 -26.70
N ALA A 201 -14.89 20.88 -25.49
CA ALA A 201 -13.91 21.79 -24.88
C ALA A 201 -12.61 21.83 -25.70
N LEU A 202 -12.20 20.68 -26.24
CA LEU A 202 -11.06 20.59 -27.13
C LEU A 202 -11.28 21.38 -28.43
N HIS A 203 -12.44 21.20 -29.05
CA HIS A 203 -12.80 21.87 -30.28
C HIS A 203 -12.83 23.39 -30.09
N SER A 204 -13.46 23.86 -29.00
CA SER A 204 -13.47 25.28 -28.60
C SER A 204 -12.08 25.84 -28.37
N GLN A 205 -11.18 25.10 -27.70
CA GLN A 205 -9.82 25.55 -27.43
C GLN A 205 -8.94 25.57 -28.68
N LEU A 206 -9.14 24.63 -29.60
CA LEU A 206 -8.34 24.51 -30.83
C LEU A 206 -8.78 25.47 -31.94
N GLN A 207 -10.03 25.96 -31.93
CA GLN A 207 -10.52 26.98 -32.87
C GLN A 207 -9.69 28.27 -32.87
N GLY A 208 -9.05 28.60 -31.73
CA GLY A 208 -8.18 29.77 -31.62
C GLY A 208 -6.79 29.61 -32.27
N PHE A 209 -6.41 28.40 -32.67
CA PHE A 209 -5.05 28.08 -33.17
C PHE A 209 -4.97 27.80 -34.68
N GLY A 210 -6.10 27.79 -35.41
CA GLY A 210 -6.13 27.61 -36.87
C GLY A 210 -7.44 27.01 -37.42
N GLU A 211 -7.50 26.78 -38.74
CA GLU A 211 -8.67 26.16 -39.39
C GLU A 211 -8.80 24.67 -39.04
N PHE A 212 -9.98 24.27 -38.56
CA PHE A 212 -10.36 22.89 -38.23
C PHE A 212 -11.62 22.54 -39.04
N ARG A 213 -11.62 21.46 -39.82
CA ARG A 213 -12.83 20.97 -40.51
C ARG A 213 -13.33 19.70 -39.84
N ALA A 214 -14.63 19.68 -39.50
CA ALA A 214 -15.29 18.55 -38.86
C ALA A 214 -15.42 17.37 -39.85
N GLY A 215 -14.85 16.22 -39.52
CA GLY A 215 -14.90 15.01 -40.35
C GLY A 215 -14.17 13.79 -39.79
N ASP A 216 -13.24 13.99 -38.84
CA ASP A 216 -12.36 12.91 -38.39
C ASP A 216 -12.93 12.07 -37.24
N ARG A 217 -12.64 10.76 -37.27
CA ARG A 217 -12.95 9.84 -36.17
C ARG A 217 -11.99 10.11 -35.02
N VAL A 218 -12.48 10.77 -33.98
CA VAL A 218 -11.74 10.87 -32.73
C VAL A 218 -11.79 9.54 -32.00
N ARG A 219 -10.63 8.86 -31.92
CA ARG A 219 -10.48 7.71 -31.03
C ARG A 219 -10.12 8.23 -29.63
N THR A 220 -11.13 8.36 -28.79
CA THR A 220 -10.93 8.46 -27.34
C THR A 220 -10.52 7.08 -26.84
N LEU A 221 -9.22 6.82 -26.69
CA LEU A 221 -8.75 5.66 -25.95
C LEU A 221 -9.07 5.92 -24.48
N GLY A 222 -10.00 5.12 -23.94
CA GLY A 222 -10.63 5.37 -22.65
C GLY A 222 -9.63 5.74 -21.56
N ALA A 223 -9.93 6.83 -20.84
CA ALA A 223 -9.17 7.26 -19.69
C ALA A 223 -9.14 6.12 -18.65
N GLY A 224 -7.96 5.54 -18.42
CA GLY A 224 -7.76 4.73 -17.22
C GLY A 224 -8.02 5.61 -16.00
N THR A 225 -8.92 5.19 -15.11
CA THR A 225 -9.19 5.94 -13.88
C THR A 225 -8.01 5.74 -12.92
N TYR A 226 -7.18 6.77 -12.75
CA TYR A 226 -6.15 6.78 -11.72
C TYR A 226 -6.80 6.74 -10.34
N GLY A 227 -6.34 5.83 -9.48
CA GLY A 227 -6.89 5.51 -8.16
C GLY A 227 -7.67 4.18 -8.09
N PHE A 228 -7.75 3.39 -9.16
CA PHE A 228 -8.49 2.12 -9.13
C PHE A 228 -7.87 1.13 -8.14
N ALA A 229 -6.56 0.87 -8.20
CA ALA A 229 -5.92 -0.05 -7.26
C ALA A 229 -6.06 0.44 -5.80
N ALA A 230 -5.97 1.75 -5.56
CA ALA A 230 -6.23 2.33 -4.23
C ALA A 230 -7.68 2.06 -3.76
N PHE A 231 -8.67 2.17 -4.65
CA PHE A 231 -10.07 1.92 -4.29
C PHE A 231 -10.29 0.47 -3.83
N TYR A 232 -9.86 -0.52 -4.61
CA TYR A 232 -9.99 -1.93 -4.22
C TYR A 232 -9.14 -2.28 -3.00
N ALA A 233 -7.94 -1.69 -2.90
CA ALA A 233 -7.13 -1.83 -1.70
C ALA A 233 -7.88 -1.31 -0.47
N GLY A 234 -8.63 -0.21 -0.57
CA GLY A 234 -9.48 0.31 0.50
C GLY A 234 -10.57 -0.66 0.92
N LEU A 235 -11.29 -1.25 -0.06
CA LEU A 235 -12.33 -2.25 0.22
C LEU A 235 -11.75 -3.49 0.93
N VAL A 236 -10.64 -4.03 0.41
CA VAL A 236 -9.94 -5.17 1.02
C VAL A 236 -9.46 -4.81 2.43
N HIS A 237 -8.93 -3.60 2.62
CA HIS A 237 -8.40 -3.15 3.90
C HIS A 237 -9.49 -3.08 4.97
N VAL A 238 -10.63 -2.43 4.66
CA VAL A 238 -11.78 -2.34 5.57
C VAL A 238 -12.34 -3.72 5.88
N PHE A 239 -12.50 -4.57 4.87
CA PHE A 239 -12.98 -5.94 5.05
C PHE A 239 -12.06 -6.76 5.97
N CYS A 240 -10.75 -6.72 5.73
CA CYS A 240 -9.77 -7.47 6.52
C CYS A 240 -9.73 -7.00 7.98
N TRP A 241 -9.85 -5.69 8.25
CA TRP A 241 -9.98 -5.19 9.62
C TRP A 241 -11.29 -5.61 10.27
N TYR A 242 -12.40 -5.48 9.56
CA TYR A 242 -13.69 -5.95 10.05
C TYR A 242 -13.60 -7.43 10.44
N ALA A 243 -13.05 -8.27 9.56
CA ALA A 243 -12.90 -9.71 9.79
C ALA A 243 -12.04 -10.03 11.01
N GLN A 244 -10.91 -9.35 11.22
CA GLN A 244 -10.04 -9.60 12.39
C GLN A 244 -10.68 -9.11 13.70
N ILE A 245 -11.29 -7.92 13.70
CA ILE A 245 -11.83 -7.33 14.94
C ILE A 245 -13.17 -7.96 15.34
N HIS A 246 -14.10 -8.12 14.38
CA HIS A 246 -15.45 -8.58 14.68
C HIS A 246 -15.54 -10.11 14.77
N PRO A 247 -15.52 -10.90 13.67
CA PRO A 247 -15.59 -12.35 13.81
C PRO A 247 -14.33 -12.94 14.47
N GLY A 248 -13.11 -12.47 14.17
CA GLY A 248 -11.87 -12.95 14.78
C GLY A 248 -11.83 -12.79 16.30
N HIS A 249 -11.63 -11.56 16.78
CA HIS A 249 -11.54 -11.28 18.20
C HIS A 249 -12.89 -11.22 18.92
N GLY A 250 -13.90 -10.57 18.33
CA GLY A 250 -15.19 -10.36 18.99
C GLY A 250 -16.07 -11.60 19.12
N ILE A 251 -16.03 -12.53 18.15
CA ILE A 251 -16.87 -13.74 18.15
C ILE A 251 -16.07 -14.99 18.49
N TYR A 252 -15.00 -15.29 17.75
CA TYR A 252 -14.26 -16.55 17.91
C TYR A 252 -13.38 -16.56 19.15
N GLU A 253 -12.61 -15.49 19.38
CA GLU A 253 -11.73 -15.42 20.55
C GLU A 253 -12.48 -15.00 21.82
N GLY A 254 -13.50 -14.13 21.69
CA GLY A 254 -14.20 -13.53 22.82
C GLY A 254 -13.31 -12.62 23.68
N ARG A 255 -12.15 -12.18 23.16
CA ARG A 255 -11.14 -11.38 23.87
C ARG A 255 -10.83 -10.10 23.09
N LYS A 256 -10.34 -9.09 23.81
CA LYS A 256 -9.86 -7.86 23.18
C LYS A 256 -8.67 -8.16 22.23
N PRO A 257 -8.52 -7.41 21.13
CA PRO A 257 -7.36 -7.56 20.24
C PRO A 257 -6.05 -7.16 20.92
N ALA A 258 -4.95 -7.85 20.59
CA ALA A 258 -3.60 -7.55 21.08
C ALA A 258 -3.17 -6.09 20.84
N LEU A 259 -3.72 -5.46 19.79
CA LEU A 259 -3.44 -4.06 19.44
C LEU A 259 -3.77 -3.08 20.57
N LEU A 260 -4.74 -3.42 21.44
CA LEU A 260 -5.16 -2.57 22.54
C LEU A 260 -4.17 -2.61 23.71
N ASP A 261 -3.37 -3.68 23.80
CA ASP A 261 -2.34 -3.83 24.84
C ASP A 261 -0.97 -3.38 24.36
N SER A 262 -0.64 -3.63 23.09
CA SER A 262 0.61 -3.17 22.49
C SER A 262 0.46 -3.00 20.98
N ALA A 263 0.01 -1.82 20.54
CA ALA A 263 -0.22 -1.55 19.12
C ALA A 263 1.07 -1.70 18.31
N LEU A 264 2.17 -1.15 18.81
CA LEU A 264 3.45 -1.17 18.10
C LEU A 264 3.99 -2.60 17.92
N GLN A 265 3.98 -3.41 18.99
CA GLN A 265 4.39 -4.81 18.94
C GLN A 265 3.46 -5.62 18.03
N SER A 266 2.15 -5.43 18.18
CA SER A 266 1.15 -6.09 17.34
C SER A 266 1.37 -5.80 15.86
N PHE A 267 1.63 -4.55 15.49
CA PHE A 267 1.93 -4.21 14.10
C PHE A 267 3.20 -4.89 13.64
N LEU A 268 4.32 -4.74 14.35
CA LEU A 268 5.65 -5.25 13.96
C LEU A 268 5.71 -6.79 13.83
N ASP A 269 5.09 -7.50 14.75
CA ASP A 269 5.26 -8.94 14.88
C ASP A 269 4.14 -9.73 14.20
N ALA A 270 2.97 -9.12 13.91
CA ALA A 270 1.86 -9.82 13.25
C ALA A 270 2.27 -10.54 11.94
N PRO A 271 3.04 -9.94 11.00
CA PRO A 271 3.41 -10.66 9.80
C PRO A 271 4.34 -11.84 10.10
N LEU A 272 5.24 -11.73 11.07
CA LEU A 272 6.11 -12.85 11.44
C LEU A 272 5.30 -13.98 12.08
N PHE A 273 4.39 -13.65 12.99
CA PHE A 273 3.55 -14.60 13.68
C PHE A 273 2.71 -15.46 12.72
N VAL A 274 2.00 -14.84 11.77
CA VAL A 274 1.13 -15.62 10.86
C VAL A 274 1.92 -16.62 10.03
N TRP A 275 3.18 -16.31 9.70
CA TRP A 275 4.05 -17.24 8.99
C TRP A 275 4.66 -18.30 9.91
N TYR A 276 4.81 -18.03 11.21
CA TYR A 276 5.09 -19.08 12.20
C TYR A 276 3.93 -20.06 12.32
N GLU A 277 2.68 -19.60 12.38
CA GLU A 277 1.51 -20.49 12.40
C GLU A 277 1.48 -21.41 11.16
N VAL A 278 1.75 -20.86 9.97
CA VAL A 278 1.88 -21.64 8.75
C VAL A 278 3.08 -22.61 8.82
N ALA A 279 4.22 -22.18 9.37
CA ALA A 279 5.39 -23.04 9.54
C ALA A 279 5.11 -24.21 10.50
N PHE A 280 4.49 -23.94 11.65
CA PHE A 280 4.09 -24.96 12.62
C PHE A 280 3.08 -25.94 12.04
N ALA A 281 2.10 -25.46 11.26
CA ALA A 281 1.17 -26.32 10.53
C ALA A 281 1.88 -27.24 9.51
N CYS A 282 3.04 -26.81 8.99
CA CYS A 282 3.92 -27.62 8.14
C CYS A 282 4.91 -28.51 8.92
N GLY A 283 4.87 -28.53 10.25
CA GLY A 283 5.75 -29.33 11.10
C GLY A 283 7.11 -28.70 11.42
N TYR A 284 7.27 -27.39 11.20
CA TYR A 284 8.48 -26.68 11.61
C TYR A 284 8.64 -26.68 13.13
N ASP A 285 9.83 -27.04 13.62
CA ASP A 285 10.25 -26.99 15.02
C ASP A 285 9.17 -27.41 16.06
N PRO A 286 8.85 -28.72 16.16
CA PRO A 286 7.84 -29.21 17.09
C PRO A 286 8.17 -28.93 18.56
N ALA A 287 9.46 -28.83 18.91
CA ALA A 287 9.90 -28.52 20.27
C ALA A 287 9.56 -27.08 20.64
N LEU A 288 9.85 -26.12 19.74
CA LEU A 288 9.45 -24.72 19.91
C LEU A 288 7.91 -24.58 20.00
N LYS A 289 7.16 -25.32 19.17
CA LYS A 289 5.69 -25.29 19.25
C LYS A 289 5.17 -25.80 20.59
N GLN A 290 5.76 -26.87 21.13
CA GLN A 290 5.39 -27.41 22.43
C GLN A 290 5.70 -26.42 23.57
N GLU A 291 6.86 -25.76 23.52
CA GLU A 291 7.24 -24.73 24.49
C GLU A 291 6.29 -23.52 24.42
N LEU A 292 5.97 -23.07 23.20
CA LEU A 292 4.99 -22.00 22.97
C LEU A 292 3.61 -22.36 23.53
N ASP A 293 3.12 -23.57 23.28
CA ASP A 293 1.81 -24.03 23.77
C ASP A 293 1.76 -24.02 25.29
N ALA A 294 2.80 -24.53 25.96
CA ALA A 294 2.91 -24.49 27.41
C ALA A 294 2.94 -23.05 27.95
N ALA A 295 3.65 -22.13 27.28
CA ALA A 295 3.72 -20.73 27.66
C ALA A 295 2.39 -20.00 27.47
N VAL A 296 1.64 -20.32 26.41
CA VAL A 296 0.29 -19.78 26.15
C VAL A 296 -0.70 -20.28 27.21
N GLU A 297 -0.68 -21.58 27.53
CA GLU A 297 -1.52 -22.15 28.59
C GLU A 297 -1.26 -21.47 29.94
N ALA A 298 0.01 -21.30 30.32
CA ALA A 298 0.39 -20.60 31.55
C ALA A 298 -0.09 -19.14 31.55
N ARG A 299 -0.02 -18.46 30.40
CA ARG A 299 -0.47 -17.07 30.27
C ARG A 299 -1.98 -16.92 30.33
N HIS A 300 -2.74 -17.85 29.74
CA HIS A 300 -4.20 -17.87 29.85
C HIS A 300 -4.65 -18.15 31.29
N ALA A 301 -4.03 -19.10 31.97
CA ALA A 301 -4.32 -19.38 33.38
C ALA A 301 -4.09 -18.15 34.26
N ALA A 302 -3.11 -17.31 33.94
CA ALA A 302 -2.86 -16.04 34.64
C ALA A 302 -3.90 -14.94 34.38
N TRP A 303 -4.70 -15.04 33.31
CA TRP A 303 -5.80 -14.12 33.02
C TRP A 303 -7.12 -14.51 33.68
N ASP A 304 -7.27 -15.79 34.01
CA ASP A 304 -8.45 -16.34 34.68
C ASP A 304 -8.37 -16.22 36.23
N LEU A 305 -7.27 -15.68 36.76
CA LEU A 305 -7.04 -15.34 38.17
C LEU A 305 -7.38 -13.88 38.46
#